data_AF-A0A6N3EMB2-F1
#
_entry.id   AF-A0A6N3EMB2-F1
#
_cell.length_a   1.000
_cell.length_b   1.000
_cell.length_c   1.000
_cell.angle_alpha   90.00
_cell.angle_beta   90.00
_cell.angle_gamma   90.00
#
_symmetry.space_group_name_H-M   'P 1'
#
loop_
_entity.id
_entity.type
_entity.pdbx_description
1 polymer ?
#
loop_
_entity_poly.entity_id
_entity_poly.type
_entity_poly.pdbx_seq_one_letter_code
_entity_poly.pdbx_strand_id
1 'polypeptide(L)'
;MEKKKYKHITEYERIQIEALRRAGRTITQIAEQLQKNYSSIWRELQRGKYIHRNSEWIEEERYSSDIAQEKCDKNKLAHGKGLKLGKDYEFVEYIERKILEEKKSLQVALYDIRRENLTFDTDVCLSTLYNYVRLGMFYNITMADMPMPRKKKRKNHKIKKQKRASVGTSIDQRPEEINNRETIGHWEMDSVVGPQGKSKKTFLVLTERKSLKEIVEPLKDHTSNEVVRALDRLEREMGEKKFRETFKSITVDNGGEFSDFDGIERSRRNKKKRTTVYYCHAYRSCERARNENQNRFIRRFYPKGVNFDHITRKEVKEIETWMNDYARKMFDGKTAGEVYKAFREEEMEVRMA
;
A
#
# COMPACT_ATOMS: atom_id res chain seq x y z
N MET A 1 -20.51 3.25 -35.21
CA MET A 1 -19.69 4.48 -35.12
C MET A 1 -18.92 4.46 -33.81
N GLU A 2 -17.60 4.31 -33.85
CA GLU A 2 -16.77 4.41 -32.65
C GLU A 2 -16.90 5.82 -32.04
N LYS A 3 -17.30 5.91 -30.77
CA LYS A 3 -17.25 7.17 -30.02
C LYS A 3 -15.79 7.56 -29.85
N LYS A 4 -15.27 8.43 -30.72
CA LYS A 4 -13.94 9.04 -30.56
C LYS A 4 -13.88 9.72 -29.19
N LYS A 5 -13.07 9.18 -28.28
CA LYS A 5 -12.80 9.79 -26.96
C LYS A 5 -12.35 11.24 -27.16
N TYR A 6 -12.96 12.16 -26.41
CA TYR A 6 -12.59 13.57 -26.40
C TYR A 6 -11.12 13.70 -25.95
N LYS A 7 -10.22 14.04 -26.88
CA LYS A 7 -8.80 14.31 -26.59
C LYS A 7 -8.64 15.82 -26.39
N HIS A 8 -8.28 16.22 -25.18
CA HIS A 8 -7.90 17.61 -24.90
C HIS A 8 -6.68 18.01 -25.74
N ILE A 9 -6.60 19.30 -26.08
CA ILE A 9 -5.44 19.88 -26.74
C ILE A 9 -4.33 20.00 -25.69
N THR A 10 -3.19 19.35 -25.94
CA THR A 10 -2.03 19.38 -25.05
C THR A 10 -1.29 20.72 -25.13
N GLU A 11 -0.41 21.01 -24.18
CA GLU A 11 0.43 22.22 -24.22
C GLU A 11 1.31 22.25 -25.48
N TYR A 12 1.92 21.12 -25.83
CA TYR A 12 2.70 20.97 -27.05
C TYR A 12 1.87 21.22 -28.31
N GLU A 13 0.65 20.69 -28.38
CA GLU A 13 -0.28 20.96 -29.49
C GLU A 13 -0.68 22.45 -29.55
N ARG A 14 -0.77 23.17 -28.42
CA ARG A 14 -1.03 24.63 -28.41
C ARG A 14 0.12 25.42 -29.03
N ILE A 15 1.36 25.05 -28.73
CA ILE A 15 2.56 25.68 -29.33
C ILE A 15 2.58 25.44 -30.84
N GLN A 16 2.22 24.23 -31.29
CA GLN A 16 2.10 23.92 -32.71
C GLN A 16 1.00 24.74 -33.41
N ILE A 17 -0.16 24.92 -32.76
CA ILE A 17 -1.24 25.78 -33.29
C ILE A 17 -0.76 27.22 -33.47
N GLU A 18 0.00 27.75 -32.52
CA GLU A 18 0.56 29.10 -32.61
C GLU A 18 1.54 29.24 -33.77
N ALA A 19 2.47 28.29 -33.91
CA ALA A 19 3.43 28.28 -35.01
C ALA A 19 2.74 28.20 -36.38
N LEU A 20 1.74 27.32 -36.52
CA LEU A 20 0.98 27.17 -37.77
C LEU A 20 0.14 28.40 -38.09
N ARG A 21 -0.41 29.08 -37.07
CA ARG A 21 -1.17 30.32 -37.27
C ARG A 21 -0.26 31.47 -37.71
N ARG A 22 0.95 31.57 -37.16
CA ARG A 22 1.98 32.52 -37.62
C ARG A 22 2.43 32.24 -39.05
N ALA A 23 2.46 30.97 -39.46
CA ALA A 23 2.75 30.55 -40.83
C ALA A 23 1.56 30.75 -41.81
N GLY A 24 0.48 31.44 -41.39
CA GLY A 24 -0.66 31.77 -42.24
C GLY A 24 -1.60 30.60 -42.56
N ARG A 25 -1.49 29.46 -41.85
CA ARG A 25 -2.35 28.30 -42.10
C ARG A 25 -3.79 28.56 -41.65
N THR A 26 -4.73 27.99 -42.40
CA THR A 26 -6.16 28.05 -42.09
C THR A 26 -6.53 27.05 -40.99
N ILE A 27 -7.68 27.27 -40.34
CA ILE A 27 -8.14 26.42 -39.22
C ILE A 27 -8.38 24.98 -39.68
N THR A 28 -8.85 24.76 -40.91
CA THR A 28 -9.02 23.44 -41.53
C THR A 28 -7.69 22.72 -41.71
N GLN A 29 -6.67 23.39 -42.23
CA GLN A 29 -5.32 22.83 -42.39
C GLN A 29 -4.69 22.47 -41.04
N ILE A 30 -4.86 23.32 -40.02
CA ILE A 30 -4.38 23.04 -38.66
C ILE A 30 -5.09 21.83 -38.07
N ALA A 31 -6.41 21.72 -38.27
CA ALA A 31 -7.22 20.61 -37.78
C ALA A 31 -6.80 19.27 -38.44
N GLU A 32 -6.57 19.26 -39.75
CA GLU A 32 -6.08 18.09 -40.48
C GLU A 32 -4.69 17.66 -40.02
N GLN A 33 -3.76 18.62 -39.90
CA GLN A 33 -2.37 18.36 -39.51
C GLN A 33 -2.25 17.82 -38.08
N LEU A 34 -3.08 18.31 -37.15
CA LEU A 34 -3.11 17.83 -35.76
C LEU A 34 -4.07 16.65 -35.54
N GLN A 35 -4.76 16.21 -36.60
CA GLN A 35 -5.83 15.20 -36.53
C GLN A 35 -6.89 15.50 -35.45
N LYS A 36 -7.29 16.77 -35.35
CA LYS A 36 -8.32 17.25 -34.41
C LYS A 36 -9.54 17.74 -35.18
N ASN A 37 -10.68 17.80 -34.50
CA ASN A 37 -11.88 18.39 -35.10
C ASN A 37 -11.72 19.91 -35.26
N TYR A 38 -12.25 20.44 -36.37
CA TYR A 38 -12.30 21.87 -36.67
C TYR A 38 -12.79 22.70 -35.47
N SER A 39 -13.94 22.32 -34.90
CA SER A 39 -14.56 23.04 -33.78
C SER A 39 -13.71 23.04 -32.50
N SER A 40 -12.80 22.08 -32.33
CA SER A 40 -11.88 22.06 -31.19
C SER A 40 -10.74 23.07 -31.37
N ILE A 41 -10.16 23.15 -32.58
CA ILE A 41 -9.13 24.14 -32.91
C ILE A 41 -9.72 25.54 -32.89
N TRP A 42 -10.91 25.75 -33.45
CA TRP A 42 -11.59 27.05 -33.42
C TRP A 42 -11.81 27.54 -31.98
N ARG A 43 -12.33 26.66 -31.09
CA ARG A 43 -12.52 27.00 -29.66
C ARG A 43 -11.20 27.28 -28.94
N GLU A 44 -10.12 26.59 -29.31
CA GLU A 44 -8.78 26.86 -28.77
C GLU A 44 -8.28 28.24 -29.20
N LEU A 45 -8.40 28.58 -30.49
CA LEU A 45 -7.99 29.88 -31.02
C LEU A 45 -8.75 31.03 -30.37
N GLN A 46 -10.06 30.88 -30.14
CA GLN A 46 -10.83 31.88 -29.39
C GLN A 46 -10.38 32.01 -27.93
N ARG A 47 -9.92 30.91 -27.31
CA ARG A 47 -9.42 30.93 -25.93
C ARG A 47 -8.13 31.74 -25.80
N GLY A 48 -7.16 31.51 -26.69
CA GLY A 48 -5.85 32.19 -26.70
C GLY A 48 -5.79 33.51 -27.47
N LYS A 49 -6.94 34.02 -27.92
CA LYS A 49 -7.03 35.26 -28.70
C LYS A 49 -6.66 36.47 -27.83
N TYR A 50 -5.82 37.34 -28.38
CA TYR A 50 -5.46 38.63 -27.78
C TYR A 50 -5.19 39.68 -28.86
N ILE A 51 -5.30 40.96 -28.50
CA ILE A 51 -4.98 42.09 -29.38
C ILE A 51 -3.50 42.39 -29.23
N HIS A 52 -2.77 42.36 -30.34
CA HIS A 52 -1.35 42.69 -30.41
C HIS A 52 -1.18 44.01 -31.17
N ARG A 53 -0.55 44.99 -30.54
CA ARG A 53 -0.17 46.23 -31.21
C ARG A 53 1.23 46.09 -31.77
N ASN A 54 1.38 46.23 -33.09
CA ASN A 54 2.68 46.15 -33.75
C ASN A 54 3.46 47.48 -33.61
N SER A 55 4.71 47.50 -34.08
CA SER A 55 5.58 48.69 -34.01
C SER A 55 5.08 49.90 -34.81
N GLU A 56 4.13 49.66 -35.72
CA GLU A 56 3.48 50.68 -36.55
C GLU A 56 2.16 51.17 -35.93
N TRP A 57 1.90 50.81 -34.66
CA TRP A 57 0.69 51.15 -33.91
C TRP A 57 -0.62 50.59 -34.48
N ILE A 58 -0.53 49.58 -35.35
CA ILE A 58 -1.68 48.85 -35.88
C ILE A 58 -2.02 47.71 -34.91
N GLU A 59 -3.29 47.59 -34.58
CA GLU A 59 -3.82 46.52 -33.74
C GLU A 59 -4.20 45.30 -34.58
N GLU A 60 -3.59 44.15 -34.28
CA GLU A 60 -3.85 42.87 -34.95
C GLU A 60 -4.30 41.82 -33.94
N GLU A 61 -5.28 41.00 -34.32
CA GLU A 61 -5.70 39.87 -33.51
C GLU A 61 -4.72 38.69 -33.67
N ARG A 62 -4.08 38.29 -32.58
CA ARG A 62 -3.15 37.15 -32.56
C ARG A 62 -3.59 36.08 -31.55
N TYR A 63 -3.00 34.91 -31.71
CA TYR A 63 -3.18 33.78 -30.80
C TYR A 63 -1.88 33.53 -30.03
N SER A 64 -1.97 33.35 -28.71
CA SER A 64 -0.86 32.95 -27.85
C SER A 64 -1.16 31.62 -27.17
N SER A 65 -0.23 30.67 -27.24
CA SER A 65 -0.33 29.39 -26.54
C SER A 65 -0.36 29.57 -25.03
N ASP A 66 0.38 30.54 -24.51
CA ASP A 66 0.55 30.78 -23.07
C ASP A 66 -0.75 31.32 -22.46
N ILE A 67 -1.39 32.28 -23.12
CA ILE A 67 -2.71 32.81 -22.70
C ILE A 67 -3.77 31.71 -22.75
N ALA A 68 -3.74 30.87 -23.79
CA ALA A 68 -4.66 29.73 -23.91
C ALA A 68 -4.46 28.70 -22.79
N GLN A 69 -3.21 28.42 -22.44
CA GLN A 69 -2.83 27.52 -21.36
C GLN A 69 -3.23 28.08 -20.00
N GLU A 70 -2.93 29.35 -19.72
CA GLU A 70 -3.27 30.01 -18.46
C GLU A 70 -4.80 30.03 -18.24
N LYS A 71 -5.60 30.38 -19.26
CA LYS A 71 -7.07 30.31 -19.18
C LYS A 71 -7.57 28.88 -19.00
N CYS A 72 -6.94 27.90 -19.63
CA CYS A 72 -7.28 26.48 -19.45
C CYS A 72 -7.04 26.05 -17.99
N ASP A 73 -5.92 26.47 -17.40
CA ASP A 73 -5.57 26.12 -16.02
C ASP A 73 -6.42 26.89 -15.00
N LYS A 74 -6.73 28.17 -15.24
CA LYS A 74 -7.72 28.93 -14.47
C LYS A 74 -9.10 28.29 -14.50
N ASN A 75 -9.58 27.86 -15.67
CA ASN A 75 -10.87 27.16 -15.77
C ASN A 75 -10.84 25.80 -15.06
N LYS A 76 -9.75 25.03 -15.15
CA LYS A 76 -9.60 23.79 -14.37
C LYS A 76 -9.65 24.04 -12.86
N LEU A 77 -9.02 25.13 -12.39
CA LEU A 77 -9.06 25.56 -10.99
C LEU A 77 -10.49 25.96 -10.58
N ALA A 78 -11.19 26.71 -11.43
CA ALA A 78 -12.57 27.17 -11.19
C ALA A 78 -13.64 26.06 -11.29
N HIS A 79 -13.38 25.00 -12.06
CA HIS A 79 -14.26 23.83 -12.17
C HIS A 79 -14.21 22.92 -10.92
N GLY A 80 -13.32 23.18 -9.96
CA GLY A 80 -13.35 22.49 -8.67
C GLY A 80 -14.62 22.84 -7.90
N LYS A 81 -15.34 21.84 -7.38
CA LYS A 81 -16.33 22.08 -6.31
C LYS A 81 -15.63 22.85 -5.20
N GLY A 82 -16.29 23.86 -4.62
CA GLY A 82 -15.78 24.58 -3.45
C GLY A 82 -15.26 23.63 -2.36
N LEU A 83 -14.29 24.09 -1.58
CA LEU A 83 -13.70 23.30 -0.49
C LEU A 83 -14.82 22.84 0.45
N LYS A 84 -15.00 21.53 0.61
CA LYS A 84 -16.00 20.93 1.51
C LYS A 84 -15.63 21.04 2.98
N LEU A 85 -14.35 21.29 3.28
CA LEU A 85 -13.81 21.26 4.65
C LEU A 85 -14.41 22.34 5.58
N GLY A 86 -15.02 23.39 5.02
CA GLY A 86 -15.82 24.37 5.76
C GLY A 86 -15.21 24.82 7.08
N LYS A 87 -16.00 24.71 8.17
CA LYS A 87 -15.61 24.93 9.57
C LYS A 87 -15.70 23.63 10.40
N ASP A 88 -15.53 22.48 9.76
CA ASP A 88 -15.65 21.17 10.43
C ASP A 88 -14.34 20.82 11.15
N TYR A 89 -14.11 21.49 12.29
CA TYR A 89 -12.90 21.32 13.09
C TYR A 89 -12.81 19.91 13.69
N GLU A 90 -13.94 19.29 14.02
CA GLU A 90 -14.00 17.93 14.56
C GLU A 90 -13.51 16.90 13.55
N PHE A 91 -13.93 17.00 12.29
CA PHE A 91 -13.41 16.13 11.22
C PHE A 91 -11.91 16.32 11.02
N VAL A 92 -11.43 17.57 11.05
CA VAL A 92 -10.00 17.87 10.90
C VAL A 92 -9.19 17.24 12.02
N GLU A 93 -9.57 17.49 13.28
CA GLU A 93 -8.90 16.94 14.46
C GLU A 93 -8.92 15.40 14.46
N TYR A 94 -10.05 14.79 14.09
CA TYR A 94 -10.16 13.34 13.97
C TYR A 94 -9.16 12.77 12.95
N ILE A 95 -9.07 13.36 11.76
CA ILE A 95 -8.15 12.91 10.71
C ILE A 95 -6.69 13.11 11.15
N GLU A 96 -6.36 14.24 11.77
CA GLU A 96 -5.01 14.51 12.27
C GLU A 96 -4.59 13.51 13.35
N ARG A 97 -5.46 13.26 14.34
CA ARG A 97 -5.26 12.27 15.41
C ARG A 97 -5.05 10.87 14.85
N LYS A 98 -5.89 10.43 13.90
CA LYS A 98 -5.77 9.11 13.26
C LYS A 98 -4.41 8.92 12.57
N ILE A 99 -3.83 9.98 12.00
CA ILE A 99 -2.56 9.88 11.27
C ILE A 99 -1.36 10.01 12.19
N LEU A 100 -1.32 11.06 13.03
CA LEU A 100 -0.14 11.40 13.83
C LEU A 100 0.02 10.45 15.02
N GLU A 101 -1.08 10.17 15.73
CA GLU A 101 -1.06 9.35 16.94
C GLU A 101 -1.29 7.87 16.62
N GLU A 102 -2.39 7.57 15.90
CA GLU A 102 -2.75 6.18 15.59
C GLU A 102 -1.97 5.62 14.38
N LYS A 103 -1.15 6.41 13.67
CA LYS A 103 -0.36 5.98 12.50
C LYS A 103 -1.16 5.34 11.37
N LYS A 104 -2.46 5.67 11.29
CA LYS A 104 -3.39 5.17 10.26
C LYS A 104 -3.26 5.95 8.96
N SER A 105 -3.76 5.37 7.88
CA SER A 105 -3.80 6.08 6.59
C SER A 105 -5.12 6.82 6.47
N LEU A 106 -5.16 7.87 5.64
CA LEU A 106 -6.40 8.58 5.32
C LEU A 106 -7.55 7.65 4.90
N GLN A 107 -7.21 6.59 4.16
CA GLN A 107 -8.21 5.61 3.76
C GLN A 107 -8.77 4.84 4.96
N VAL A 108 -7.94 4.46 5.91
CA VAL A 108 -8.39 3.77 7.12
C VAL A 108 -9.18 4.69 8.03
N ALA A 109 -8.79 5.96 8.14
CA ALA A 109 -9.59 6.93 8.88
C ALA A 109 -11.03 7.00 8.34
N LEU A 110 -11.22 7.05 7.01
CA LEU A 110 -12.56 7.01 6.41
C LEU A 110 -13.32 5.70 6.65
N TYR A 111 -12.63 4.56 6.73
CA TYR A 111 -13.26 3.30 7.09
C TYR A 111 -13.66 3.27 8.56
N ASP A 112 -12.82 3.78 9.46
CA ASP A 112 -13.09 3.87 10.89
C ASP A 112 -14.32 4.74 11.15
N ILE A 113 -14.47 5.88 10.47
CA ILE A 113 -15.69 6.72 10.57
C ILE A 113 -16.96 5.91 10.31
N ARG A 114 -16.95 5.09 9.25
CA ARG A 114 -18.11 4.25 8.90
C ARG A 114 -18.34 3.11 9.89
N ARG A 115 -17.25 2.51 10.40
CA ARG A 115 -17.33 1.39 11.36
C ARG A 115 -17.78 1.84 12.74
N GLU A 116 -17.32 3.02 13.16
CA GLU A 116 -17.66 3.66 14.43
C GLU A 116 -19.01 4.41 14.34
N ASN A 117 -19.68 4.41 13.17
CA ASN A 117 -20.90 5.15 12.87
C ASN A 117 -20.83 6.64 13.26
N LEU A 118 -19.67 7.25 13.05
CA LEU A 118 -19.44 8.67 13.33
C LEU A 118 -20.04 9.52 12.22
N THR A 119 -20.69 10.60 12.62
CA THR A 119 -21.29 11.59 11.71
C THR A 119 -20.51 12.89 11.82
N PHE A 120 -20.06 13.39 10.67
CA PHE A 120 -19.43 14.70 10.53
C PHE A 120 -20.21 15.53 9.51
N ASP A 121 -20.10 16.85 9.59
CA ASP A 121 -20.71 17.75 8.60
C ASP A 121 -20.07 17.57 7.21
N THR A 122 -18.83 17.10 7.18
CA THR A 122 -18.04 16.90 5.97
C THR A 122 -18.01 15.44 5.51
N ASP A 123 -18.63 15.14 4.36
CA ASP A 123 -18.44 13.87 3.65
C ASP A 123 -17.51 14.02 2.42
N VAL A 124 -16.36 13.36 2.49
CA VAL A 124 -15.30 13.43 1.48
C VAL A 124 -14.81 12.05 1.06
N CYS A 125 -14.57 11.90 -0.26
CA CYS A 125 -13.89 10.72 -0.77
C CYS A 125 -12.37 10.82 -0.57
N LEU A 126 -11.69 9.67 -0.59
CA LEU A 126 -10.25 9.56 -0.35
C LEU A 126 -9.41 10.51 -1.23
N SER A 127 -9.74 10.64 -2.51
CA SER A 127 -9.02 11.52 -3.43
C SER A 127 -9.11 12.99 -3.04
N THR A 128 -10.28 13.42 -2.56
CA THR A 128 -10.50 14.78 -2.09
C THR A 128 -9.71 15.03 -0.81
N LEU A 129 -9.70 14.06 0.10
CA LEU A 129 -8.94 14.14 1.34
C LEU A 129 -7.42 14.26 1.09
N TYR A 130 -6.87 13.47 0.15
CA TYR A 130 -5.48 13.65 -0.31
C TYR A 130 -5.24 15.00 -1.00
N ASN A 131 -6.22 15.57 -1.71
CA ASN A 131 -6.08 16.91 -2.28
C ASN A 131 -6.00 17.96 -1.18
N TYR A 132 -6.80 17.84 -0.14
CA TYR A 132 -6.80 18.77 0.99
C TYR A 132 -5.47 18.76 1.73
N VAL A 133 -4.90 17.58 2.00
CA VAL A 133 -3.53 17.49 2.57
C VAL A 133 -2.48 18.12 1.64
N ARG A 134 -2.59 17.92 0.31
CA ARG A 134 -1.65 18.55 -0.65
C ARG A 134 -1.77 20.06 -0.74
N LEU A 135 -2.97 20.59 -0.55
CA LEU A 135 -3.25 22.02 -0.56
C LEU A 135 -2.90 22.71 0.77
N GLY A 136 -2.49 21.95 1.80
CA GLY A 136 -2.18 22.50 3.13
C GLY A 136 -3.42 22.90 3.91
N MET A 137 -4.56 22.23 3.67
CA MET A 137 -5.82 22.52 4.36
C MET A 137 -5.89 21.98 5.79
N PHE A 138 -4.94 21.14 6.17
CA PHE A 138 -4.76 20.64 7.52
C PHE A 138 -3.59 21.37 8.18
N TYR A 139 -3.71 21.68 9.46
CA TYR A 139 -2.70 22.46 10.17
C TYR A 139 -1.50 21.61 10.58
N ASN A 140 -1.76 20.37 11.02
CA ASN A 140 -0.75 19.53 11.65
C ASN A 140 -0.26 18.37 10.78
N ILE A 141 -0.89 18.13 9.62
CA ILE A 141 -0.49 17.04 8.72
C ILE A 141 -0.10 17.54 7.33
N THR A 142 0.96 16.93 6.82
CA THR A 142 1.44 17.12 5.46
C THR A 142 1.55 15.79 4.73
N MET A 143 1.95 15.82 3.45
CA MET A 143 2.21 14.59 2.71
C MET A 143 3.42 13.80 3.25
N ALA A 144 4.30 14.42 4.05
CA ALA A 144 5.44 13.74 4.67
C ALA A 144 5.00 12.81 5.81
N ASP A 145 3.92 13.16 6.49
CA ASP A 145 3.36 12.41 7.63
C ASP A 145 2.55 11.19 7.19
N MET A 146 2.29 11.07 5.88
CA MET A 146 1.64 9.88 5.34
C MET A 146 2.48 8.65 5.64
N PRO A 147 1.89 7.56 6.17
CA PRO A 147 2.64 6.41 6.71
C PRO A 147 3.46 5.60 5.68
N MET A 148 3.41 5.98 4.40
CA MET A 148 4.23 5.36 3.35
C MET A 148 4.54 6.36 2.22
N PRO A 149 5.45 7.32 2.43
CA PRO A 149 5.81 8.25 1.39
C PRO A 149 6.52 7.48 0.27
N ARG A 150 6.18 7.78 -0.99
CA ARG A 150 6.83 7.17 -2.17
C ARG A 150 8.32 7.53 -2.16
N LYS A 151 9.18 6.64 -1.68
CA LYS A 151 10.63 6.79 -1.82
C LYS A 151 11.04 6.46 -3.26
N LYS A 152 11.83 7.33 -3.90
CA LYS A 152 12.42 7.06 -5.21
C LYS A 152 13.21 5.74 -5.13
N LYS A 153 12.93 4.80 -6.04
CA LYS A 153 13.68 3.54 -6.12
C LYS A 153 15.15 3.87 -6.40
N ARG A 154 16.04 3.60 -5.44
CA ARG A 154 17.49 3.61 -5.69
C ARG A 154 17.83 2.41 -6.57
N LYS A 155 18.64 2.61 -7.61
CA LYS A 155 19.20 1.50 -8.39
C LYS A 155 20.16 0.74 -7.47
N ASN A 156 19.77 -0.46 -7.06
CA ASN A 156 20.65 -1.33 -6.28
C ASN A 156 21.50 -2.16 -7.26
N HIS A 157 22.80 -2.28 -6.98
CA HIS A 157 23.66 -3.23 -7.67
C HIS A 157 23.26 -4.67 -7.30
N LYS A 158 23.17 -5.55 -8.31
CA LYS A 158 22.93 -6.98 -8.10
C LYS A 158 24.17 -7.59 -7.46
N ILE A 159 24.16 -7.75 -6.14
CA ILE A 159 25.13 -8.58 -5.45
C ILE A 159 24.72 -10.04 -5.70
N LYS A 160 25.59 -10.82 -6.36
CA LYS A 160 25.43 -12.27 -6.46
C LYS A 160 25.64 -12.86 -5.06
N LYS A 161 24.55 -13.11 -4.33
CA LYS A 161 24.61 -13.99 -3.16
C LYS A 161 24.75 -15.43 -3.67
N GLN A 162 25.40 -16.28 -2.89
CA GLN A 162 25.56 -17.70 -3.20
C GLN A 162 24.19 -18.39 -3.08
N LYS A 163 23.87 -19.32 -3.99
CA LYS A 163 22.65 -20.14 -3.89
C LYS A 163 22.81 -21.09 -2.70
N ARG A 164 22.01 -20.93 -1.65
CA ARG A 164 21.82 -22.01 -0.66
C ARG A 164 20.80 -22.98 -1.25
N ALA A 165 21.08 -24.28 -1.17
CA ALA A 165 20.09 -25.29 -1.52
C ALA A 165 18.88 -25.18 -0.58
N SER A 166 17.68 -25.48 -1.07
CA SER A 166 16.50 -25.61 -0.22
C SER A 166 16.74 -26.76 0.76
N VAL A 167 16.65 -26.47 2.06
CA VAL A 167 16.99 -27.42 3.11
C VAL A 167 15.80 -28.35 3.45
N GLY A 168 14.59 -28.04 2.97
CA GLY A 168 13.38 -28.84 3.20
C GLY A 168 12.47 -28.94 1.97
N THR A 169 11.21 -29.27 2.22
CA THR A 169 10.16 -29.47 1.20
C THR A 169 9.99 -28.22 0.32
N SER A 170 10.14 -28.37 -1.00
CA SER A 170 9.95 -27.26 -1.94
C SER A 170 8.49 -26.77 -1.95
N ILE A 171 8.31 -25.48 -2.20
CA ILE A 171 7.00 -24.87 -2.44
C ILE A 171 6.23 -25.52 -3.60
N ASP A 172 6.91 -26.18 -4.54
CA ASP A 172 6.26 -26.88 -5.67
C ASP A 172 5.48 -28.13 -5.22
N GLN A 173 5.82 -28.70 -4.05
CA GLN A 173 5.11 -29.85 -3.49
C GLN A 173 3.90 -29.42 -2.65
N ARG A 174 3.58 -28.12 -2.63
CA ARG A 174 2.46 -27.58 -1.89
C ARG A 174 1.16 -27.85 -2.66
N PRO A 175 0.11 -28.41 -2.02
CA PRO A 175 -1.20 -28.57 -2.64
C PRO A 175 -1.75 -27.27 -3.24
N GLU A 176 -2.42 -27.38 -4.39
CA GLU A 176 -2.90 -26.22 -5.16
C GLU A 176 -3.97 -25.40 -4.41
N GLU A 177 -4.78 -26.05 -3.57
CA GLU A 177 -5.76 -25.40 -2.68
C GLU A 177 -5.12 -24.29 -1.83
N ILE A 178 -3.86 -24.49 -1.42
CA ILE A 178 -3.10 -23.51 -0.64
C ILE A 178 -2.72 -22.31 -1.50
N ASN A 179 -2.48 -22.50 -2.80
CA ASN A 179 -2.15 -21.40 -3.72
C ASN A 179 -3.35 -20.48 -3.94
N ASN A 180 -4.56 -21.04 -4.01
CA ASN A 180 -5.80 -20.30 -4.18
C ASN A 180 -6.24 -19.53 -2.92
N ARG A 181 -5.68 -19.86 -1.75
CA ARG A 181 -6.03 -19.25 -0.45
C ARG A 181 -7.51 -19.45 -0.10
N GLU A 182 -8.05 -20.62 -0.44
CA GLU A 182 -9.45 -20.95 -0.22
C GLU A 182 -9.75 -21.24 1.25
N THR A 183 -8.78 -21.75 2.00
CA THR A 183 -8.91 -22.06 3.42
C THR A 183 -7.98 -21.21 4.27
N ILE A 184 -8.36 -21.01 5.53
CA ILE A 184 -7.47 -20.43 6.53
C ILE A 184 -6.53 -21.48 7.10
N GLY A 185 -5.46 -21.00 7.72
CA GLY A 185 -4.48 -21.81 8.46
C GLY A 185 -3.19 -22.07 7.68
N HIS A 186 -3.01 -21.39 6.56
CA HIS A 186 -1.76 -21.39 5.80
C HIS A 186 -1.04 -20.07 6.02
N TRP A 187 0.13 -20.14 6.64
CA TRP A 187 0.87 -18.96 7.09
C TRP A 187 2.15 -18.79 6.28
N GLU A 188 2.57 -17.54 6.13
CA GLU A 188 3.92 -17.19 5.67
C GLU A 188 4.71 -16.70 6.88
N MET A 189 5.93 -17.22 7.04
CA MET A 189 6.83 -16.82 8.12
C MET A 189 7.97 -15.97 7.55
N ASP A 190 8.26 -14.86 8.22
CA ASP A 190 9.30 -13.91 7.83
C ASP A 190 9.97 -13.29 9.06
N SER A 191 11.07 -12.60 8.85
CA SER A 191 11.81 -11.93 9.91
C SER A 191 11.98 -10.44 9.62
N VAL A 192 11.74 -9.61 10.65
CA VAL A 192 12.04 -8.17 10.61
C VAL A 192 13.23 -7.91 11.52
N VAL A 193 14.35 -7.55 10.90
CA VAL A 193 15.62 -7.34 11.59
C VAL A 193 15.85 -5.88 11.98
N GLY A 194 16.48 -5.67 13.13
CA GLY A 194 17.04 -4.37 13.50
C GLY A 194 18.30 -4.02 12.68
N PRO A 195 19.00 -2.92 13.02
CA PRO A 195 20.24 -2.52 12.38
C PRO A 195 21.33 -3.55 12.61
N GLN A 196 21.94 -4.01 11.52
CA GLN A 196 22.99 -5.02 11.55
C GLN A 196 24.16 -4.58 12.46
N GLY A 197 24.61 -5.48 13.33
CA GLY A 197 25.72 -5.24 14.26
C GLY A 197 25.39 -4.38 15.48
N LYS A 198 24.18 -3.79 15.56
CA LYS A 198 23.75 -2.98 16.71
C LYS A 198 22.59 -3.60 17.48
N SER A 199 21.67 -4.26 16.78
CA SER A 199 20.54 -4.95 17.38
C SER A 199 20.67 -6.44 17.14
N LYS A 200 20.58 -7.22 18.21
CA LYS A 200 20.49 -8.69 18.12
C LYS A 200 19.04 -9.10 17.95
N LYS A 201 18.12 -8.40 18.62
CA LYS A 201 16.71 -8.72 18.63
C LYS A 201 16.10 -8.61 17.24
N THR A 202 15.26 -9.57 16.90
CA THR A 202 14.50 -9.57 15.65
C THR A 202 13.04 -9.90 15.93
N PHE A 203 12.15 -9.55 15.03
CA PHE A 203 10.74 -9.94 15.12
C PHE A 203 10.47 -11.03 14.11
N LEU A 204 9.97 -12.16 14.60
CA LEU A 204 9.37 -13.19 13.78
C LEU A 204 7.93 -12.76 13.45
N VAL A 205 7.60 -12.72 12.17
CA VAL A 205 6.27 -12.33 11.69
C VAL A 205 5.65 -13.52 11.01
N LEU A 206 4.45 -13.89 11.46
CA LEU A 206 3.62 -14.93 10.88
C LEU A 206 2.37 -14.26 10.29
N THR A 207 2.25 -14.30 8.97
CA THR A 207 1.14 -13.71 8.21
C THR A 207 0.23 -14.82 7.67
N GLU A 208 -1.04 -14.82 8.06
CA GLU A 208 -2.05 -15.72 7.50
C GLU A 208 -2.39 -15.31 6.06
N ARG A 209 -2.37 -16.26 5.11
CA ARG A 209 -2.39 -15.93 3.67
C ARG A 209 -3.75 -15.45 3.16
N LYS A 210 -4.86 -15.87 3.77
CA LYS A 210 -6.24 -15.52 3.37
C LYS A 210 -6.75 -14.28 4.10
N SER A 211 -6.73 -14.27 5.43
CA SER A 211 -7.26 -13.20 6.29
C SER A 211 -6.26 -12.08 6.57
N LEU A 212 -4.97 -12.29 6.29
CA LEU A 212 -3.89 -11.36 6.68
C LEU A 212 -3.75 -11.15 8.18
N LYS A 213 -4.21 -12.11 9.00
CA LYS A 213 -3.96 -12.09 10.44
C LYS A 213 -2.46 -12.18 10.69
N GLU A 214 -1.96 -11.32 11.56
CA GLU A 214 -0.55 -11.23 11.91
C GLU A 214 -0.32 -11.73 13.34
N ILE A 215 0.75 -12.49 13.53
CA ILE A 215 1.33 -12.81 14.84
C ILE A 215 2.78 -12.34 14.82
N VAL A 216 3.18 -11.57 15.83
CA VAL A 216 4.53 -11.00 15.90
C VAL A 216 5.21 -11.43 17.19
N GLU A 217 6.27 -12.24 17.05
CA GLU A 217 7.02 -12.79 18.17
C GLU A 217 8.43 -12.19 18.25
N PRO A 218 8.83 -11.59 19.38
CA PRO A 218 10.20 -11.12 19.54
C PRO A 218 11.18 -12.26 19.80
N LEU A 219 12.24 -12.31 18.98
CA LEU A 219 13.37 -13.23 19.08
C LEU A 219 14.57 -12.52 19.71
N LYS A 220 15.32 -13.22 20.57
CA LYS A 220 16.51 -12.63 21.24
C LYS A 220 17.64 -12.37 20.26
N ASP A 221 17.81 -13.24 19.28
CA ASP A 221 18.75 -13.12 18.18
C ASP A 221 18.13 -13.60 16.86
N HIS A 222 18.89 -13.47 15.77
CA HIS A 222 18.47 -13.88 14.44
C HIS A 222 18.99 -15.29 14.11
N THR A 223 18.54 -16.31 14.86
CA THR A 223 18.98 -17.70 14.71
C THR A 223 17.82 -18.68 14.57
N SER A 224 18.08 -19.84 13.96
CA SER A 224 17.09 -20.92 13.83
C SER A 224 16.62 -21.45 15.18
N ASN A 225 17.52 -21.57 16.15
CA ASN A 225 17.20 -22.01 17.51
C ASN A 225 16.18 -21.07 18.18
N GLU A 226 16.31 -19.75 18.02
CA GLU A 226 15.33 -18.81 18.58
C GLU A 226 13.98 -18.87 17.85
N VAL A 227 13.96 -19.11 16.53
CA VAL A 227 12.71 -19.34 15.78
C VAL A 227 11.96 -20.56 16.32
N VAL A 228 12.65 -21.70 16.48
CA VAL A 228 12.06 -22.92 17.06
C VAL A 228 11.54 -22.66 18.48
N ARG A 229 12.32 -21.96 19.30
CA ARG A 229 11.89 -21.56 20.66
C ARG A 229 10.66 -20.65 20.64
N ALA A 230 10.48 -19.80 19.63
CA ALA A 230 9.29 -18.98 19.49
C ALA A 230 8.06 -19.83 19.15
N LEU A 231 8.19 -20.75 18.19
CA LEU A 231 7.14 -21.70 17.86
C LEU A 231 6.77 -22.60 19.05
N ASP A 232 7.75 -23.00 19.87
CA ASP A 232 7.51 -23.76 21.11
C ASP A 232 6.67 -22.97 22.12
N ARG A 233 6.92 -21.67 22.24
CA ARG A 233 6.13 -20.80 23.12
C ARG A 233 4.70 -20.68 22.62
N LEU A 234 4.52 -20.42 21.32
CA LEU A 234 3.20 -20.35 20.69
C LEU A 234 2.42 -21.67 20.83
N GLU A 235 3.06 -22.81 20.56
CA GLU A 235 2.44 -24.13 20.75
C GLU A 235 2.05 -24.36 22.22
N ARG A 236 2.91 -23.95 23.16
CA ARG A 236 2.63 -24.09 24.59
C ARG A 236 1.45 -23.23 25.03
N GLU A 237 1.35 -22.01 24.54
CA GLU A 237 0.30 -21.04 24.89
C GLU A 237 -1.05 -21.39 24.26
N MET A 238 -1.07 -21.82 22.99
CA MET A 238 -2.32 -22.17 22.30
C MET A 238 -2.82 -23.58 22.62
N GLY A 239 -1.90 -24.48 22.98
CA GLY A 239 -2.17 -25.91 23.08
C GLY A 239 -1.99 -26.63 21.74
N GLU A 240 -1.62 -27.90 21.83
CA GLU A 240 -1.15 -28.71 20.70
C GLU A 240 -2.19 -28.89 19.58
N LYS A 241 -3.44 -29.22 19.95
CA LYS A 241 -4.54 -29.41 18.98
C LYS A 241 -4.84 -28.11 18.24
N LYS A 242 -5.01 -27.01 18.99
CA LYS A 242 -5.33 -25.69 18.45
C LYS A 242 -4.20 -25.14 17.58
N PHE A 243 -2.94 -25.41 17.95
CA PHE A 243 -1.78 -25.03 17.13
C PHE A 243 -1.86 -25.67 15.74
N ARG A 244 -2.10 -27.00 15.64
CA ARG A 244 -2.22 -27.67 14.33
C ARG A 244 -3.39 -27.18 13.49
N GLU A 245 -4.50 -26.89 14.14
CA GLU A 245 -5.68 -26.32 13.47
C GLU A 245 -5.45 -24.88 13.00
N THR A 246 -4.59 -24.13 13.70
CA THR A 246 -4.25 -22.75 13.36
C THR A 246 -3.17 -22.72 12.28
N PHE A 247 -2.14 -23.56 12.38
CA PHE A 247 -0.99 -23.61 11.48
C PHE A 247 -0.96 -24.93 10.71
N LYS A 248 -1.85 -25.08 9.73
CA LYS A 248 -1.89 -26.26 8.83
C LYS A 248 -0.59 -26.37 8.03
N SER A 249 -0.10 -25.25 7.52
CA SER A 249 1.23 -25.16 6.89
C SER A 249 1.88 -23.80 7.08
N ILE A 250 3.21 -23.76 7.07
CA ILE A 250 4.01 -22.53 7.12
C ILE A 250 4.93 -22.47 5.90
N THR A 251 4.94 -21.34 5.19
CA THR A 251 5.84 -21.09 4.06
C THR A 251 6.94 -20.11 4.47
N VAL A 252 8.20 -20.49 4.24
CA VAL A 252 9.41 -19.73 4.58
C VAL A 252 10.28 -19.49 3.34
N ASP A 253 11.26 -18.59 3.45
CA ASP A 253 12.37 -18.57 2.49
C ASP A 253 13.55 -19.43 2.96
N ASN A 254 14.60 -19.47 2.15
CA ASN A 254 15.85 -20.18 2.47
C ASN A 254 16.80 -19.33 3.35
N GLY A 255 16.24 -18.49 4.23
CA GLY A 255 16.96 -17.74 5.24
C GLY A 255 17.73 -18.67 6.19
N GLY A 256 18.85 -18.19 6.73
CA GLY A 256 19.65 -18.99 7.67
C GLY A 256 18.93 -19.23 9.00
N GLU A 257 18.03 -18.33 9.37
CA GLU A 257 17.15 -18.42 10.52
C GLU A 257 16.04 -19.46 10.36
N PHE A 258 15.79 -19.95 9.15
CA PHE A 258 14.77 -20.96 8.87
C PHE A 258 15.38 -22.30 8.43
N SER A 259 16.66 -22.53 8.70
CA SER A 259 17.37 -23.74 8.27
C SER A 259 16.97 -25.02 9.02
N ASP A 260 16.49 -24.90 10.27
CA ASP A 260 16.09 -26.02 11.13
C ASP A 260 14.65 -26.46 10.86
N PHE A 261 14.42 -27.09 9.70
CA PHE A 261 13.07 -27.53 9.30
C PHE A 261 12.49 -28.58 10.26
N ASP A 262 13.32 -29.52 10.74
CA ASP A 262 12.92 -30.55 11.70
C ASP A 262 12.46 -29.90 13.01
N GLY A 263 13.20 -28.92 13.52
CA GLY A 263 12.82 -28.18 14.72
C GLY A 263 11.52 -27.39 14.56
N ILE A 264 11.29 -26.80 13.39
CA ILE A 264 10.06 -26.03 13.08
C ILE A 264 8.84 -26.97 12.99
N GLU A 265 8.99 -28.16 12.38
CA GLU A 265 7.88 -29.13 12.23
C GLU A 265 7.65 -29.98 13.49
N ARG A 266 8.67 -30.29 14.27
CA ARG A 266 8.57 -31.16 15.46
C ARG A 266 7.71 -30.53 16.53
N SER A 267 6.72 -31.21 17.10
CA SER A 267 6.03 -30.74 18.33
C SER A 267 6.90 -30.93 19.58
N ARG A 268 6.86 -30.00 20.54
CA ARG A 268 7.58 -30.17 21.82
C ARG A 268 6.85 -31.08 22.82
N ARG A 269 5.52 -31.19 22.68
CA ARG A 269 4.67 -32.02 23.56
C ARG A 269 4.51 -33.45 23.01
N ASN A 270 4.56 -33.52 21.68
CA ASN A 270 4.20 -34.58 20.77
C ASN A 270 5.29 -35.41 20.06
N LYS A 271 4.98 -36.64 19.62
CA LYS A 271 5.70 -37.27 18.49
C LYS A 271 5.14 -36.86 17.12
N LYS A 272 3.94 -36.28 17.04
CA LYS A 272 3.35 -35.81 15.78
C LYS A 272 3.92 -34.44 15.40
N LYS A 273 4.05 -34.19 14.10
CA LYS A 273 4.42 -32.86 13.57
C LYS A 273 3.41 -31.79 14.02
N ARG A 274 3.87 -30.60 14.42
CA ARG A 274 3.02 -29.46 14.79
C ARG A 274 2.48 -28.71 13.57
N THR A 275 3.17 -28.79 12.44
CA THR A 275 2.79 -28.15 11.16
C THR A 275 3.60 -28.77 10.02
N THR A 276 3.30 -28.36 8.79
CA THR A 276 4.07 -28.71 7.57
C THR A 276 4.77 -27.46 7.04
N VAL A 277 6.07 -27.54 6.74
CA VAL A 277 6.86 -26.40 6.26
C VAL A 277 7.18 -26.53 4.78
N TYR A 278 7.01 -25.43 4.04
CA TYR A 278 7.38 -25.32 2.63
C TYR A 278 8.40 -24.19 2.41
N TYR A 279 9.42 -24.45 1.60
CA TYR A 279 10.49 -23.51 1.28
C TYR A 279 10.31 -22.92 -0.11
N CYS A 280 10.34 -21.59 -0.19
CA CYS A 280 10.32 -20.87 -1.45
C CYS A 280 11.59 -21.12 -2.27
N HIS A 281 11.50 -20.87 -3.56
CA HIS A 281 12.65 -20.92 -4.44
C HIS A 281 13.67 -19.82 -4.09
N ALA A 282 14.96 -20.16 -4.19
CA ALA A 282 16.01 -19.16 -4.02
C ALA A 282 15.83 -18.00 -5.02
N TYR A 283 15.97 -16.76 -4.53
CA TYR A 283 15.81 -15.52 -5.32
C TYR A 283 14.41 -15.23 -5.88
N ARG A 284 13.37 -15.94 -5.43
CA ARG A 284 11.98 -15.67 -5.83
C ARG A 284 11.17 -15.01 -4.71
N SER A 285 11.51 -13.75 -4.41
CA SER A 285 10.80 -12.97 -3.37
C SER A 285 9.31 -12.74 -3.67
N CYS A 286 8.88 -12.87 -4.93
CA CYS A 286 7.48 -12.73 -5.33
C CYS A 286 6.56 -13.84 -4.76
N GLU A 287 7.12 -14.99 -4.37
CA GLU A 287 6.37 -16.12 -3.80
C GLU A 287 5.80 -15.81 -2.42
N ARG A 288 6.33 -14.77 -1.74
CA ARG A 288 5.88 -14.23 -0.46
C ARG A 288 5.62 -12.72 -0.52
N ALA A 289 5.04 -12.24 -1.62
CA ALA A 289 4.86 -10.80 -1.86
C ALA A 289 4.06 -10.06 -0.76
N ARG A 290 3.23 -10.77 0.02
CA ARG A 290 2.43 -10.17 1.10
C ARG A 290 3.28 -9.75 2.29
N ASN A 291 4.31 -10.52 2.63
CA ASN A 291 5.19 -10.25 3.77
C ASN A 291 5.85 -8.87 3.67
N GLU A 292 6.28 -8.45 2.47
CA GLU A 292 6.87 -7.11 2.32
C GLU A 292 5.88 -6.00 2.70
N ASN A 293 4.62 -6.13 2.28
CA ASN A 293 3.59 -5.15 2.61
C ASN A 293 3.24 -5.18 4.10
N GLN A 294 3.25 -6.35 4.73
CA GLN A 294 2.92 -6.50 6.14
C GLN A 294 4.03 -6.01 7.06
N ASN A 295 5.27 -6.36 6.76
CA ASN A 295 6.44 -5.85 7.48
C ASN A 295 6.54 -4.33 7.44
N ARG A 296 5.99 -3.68 6.39
CA ARG A 296 5.94 -2.20 6.35
C ARG A 296 5.10 -1.60 7.47
N PHE A 297 4.09 -2.29 8.00
CA PHE A 297 3.34 -1.80 9.16
C PHE A 297 4.22 -1.71 10.40
N ILE A 298 5.01 -2.74 10.70
CA ILE A 298 6.02 -2.70 11.77
C ILE A 298 7.00 -1.54 11.52
N ARG A 299 7.41 -1.33 10.26
CA ARG A 299 8.32 -0.22 9.91
C ARG A 299 7.72 1.19 10.03
N ARG A 300 6.39 1.34 10.21
CA ARG A 300 5.78 2.63 10.57
C ARG A 300 6.06 3.00 12.02
N PHE A 301 6.14 2.00 12.90
CA PHE A 301 6.48 2.19 14.31
C PHE A 301 7.99 2.22 14.51
N TYR A 302 8.70 1.28 13.86
CA TYR A 302 10.14 1.15 13.97
C TYR A 302 10.82 1.24 12.60
N PRO A 303 11.08 2.46 12.11
CA PRO A 303 11.81 2.68 10.87
C PRO A 303 13.16 1.94 10.83
N LYS A 304 13.70 1.74 9.62
CA LYS A 304 15.05 1.18 9.46
C LYS A 304 16.06 2.06 10.21
N GLY A 305 16.87 1.46 11.08
CA GLY A 305 17.83 2.19 11.93
C GLY A 305 17.50 2.13 13.43
N VAL A 306 16.25 1.81 13.79
CA VAL A 306 15.84 1.68 15.20
C VAL A 306 16.36 0.37 15.81
N ASN A 307 17.07 0.44 16.93
CA ASN A 307 17.51 -0.74 17.67
C ASN A 307 16.31 -1.43 18.33
N PHE A 308 16.14 -2.73 18.09
CA PHE A 308 15.01 -3.48 18.63
C PHE A 308 15.25 -4.00 20.05
N ASP A 309 16.49 -3.99 20.54
CA ASP A 309 16.86 -4.63 21.80
C ASP A 309 16.12 -4.04 23.01
N HIS A 310 15.74 -2.75 22.94
CA HIS A 310 14.97 -2.05 23.98
C HIS A 310 13.46 -2.25 23.88
N ILE A 311 12.95 -2.75 22.75
CA ILE A 311 11.50 -2.88 22.52
C ILE A 311 10.97 -4.03 23.37
N THR A 312 9.96 -3.77 24.19
CA THR A 312 9.37 -4.77 25.09
C THR A 312 8.42 -5.72 24.37
N ARG A 313 8.08 -6.86 25.00
CA ARG A 313 7.05 -7.77 24.47
C ARG A 313 5.67 -7.12 24.42
N LYS A 314 5.39 -6.21 25.36
CA LYS A 314 4.13 -5.47 25.43
C LYS A 314 3.95 -4.58 24.21
N GLU A 315 4.95 -3.77 23.87
CA GLU A 315 4.93 -2.92 22.68
C GLU A 315 4.79 -3.72 21.38
N VAL A 316 5.45 -4.89 21.29
CA VAL A 316 5.27 -5.79 20.13
C VAL A 316 3.82 -6.27 20.03
N LYS A 317 3.19 -6.61 21.15
CA LYS A 317 1.78 -7.04 21.18
C LYS A 317 0.81 -5.92 20.84
N GLU A 318 1.10 -4.69 21.25
CA GLU A 318 0.33 -3.50 20.87
C GLU A 318 0.38 -3.29 19.35
N ILE A 319 1.55 -3.45 18.73
CA ILE A 319 1.69 -3.38 17.27
C ILE A 319 0.96 -4.53 16.57
N GLU A 320 1.06 -5.75 17.08
CA GLU A 320 0.32 -6.89 16.54
C GLU A 320 -1.20 -6.65 16.58
N THR A 321 -1.70 -6.13 17.70
CA THR A 321 -3.12 -5.76 17.87
C THR A 321 -3.51 -4.69 16.86
N TRP A 322 -2.73 -3.60 16.80
CA TRP A 322 -2.93 -2.52 15.85
C TRP A 322 -2.91 -3.00 14.39
N MET A 323 -2.00 -3.91 14.02
CA MET A 323 -1.91 -4.47 12.66
C MET A 323 -3.15 -5.27 12.27
N ASN A 324 -3.71 -5.98 13.25
CA ASN A 324 -4.88 -6.83 13.10
C ASN A 324 -6.20 -6.04 13.13
N ASP A 325 -6.22 -4.90 13.81
CA ASP A 325 -7.36 -3.96 13.85
C ASP A 325 -7.32 -2.91 12.74
N TYR A 326 -6.24 -2.89 11.95
CA TYR A 326 -6.09 -2.03 10.80
C TYR A 326 -7.06 -2.42 9.68
N ALA A 327 -8.06 -1.59 9.41
CA ALA A 327 -9.02 -1.77 8.32
C ALA A 327 -8.32 -1.95 6.97
N ARG A 328 -8.71 -2.95 6.19
CA ARG A 328 -8.08 -3.27 4.90
C ARG A 328 -9.05 -2.97 3.76
N LYS A 329 -8.60 -2.19 2.77
CA LYS A 329 -9.34 -1.95 1.52
C LYS A 329 -9.74 -3.26 0.82
N MET A 330 -8.87 -4.27 0.88
CA MET A 330 -9.11 -5.59 0.27
C MET A 330 -10.33 -6.30 0.87
N PHE A 331 -10.69 -5.98 2.11
CA PHE A 331 -11.83 -6.55 2.82
C PHE A 331 -12.94 -5.50 3.02
N ASP A 332 -12.99 -4.50 2.13
CA ASP A 332 -13.95 -3.40 2.15
C ASP A 332 -14.09 -2.71 3.52
N GLY A 333 -12.95 -2.51 4.20
CA GLY A 333 -12.91 -1.85 5.51
C GLY A 333 -12.94 -2.79 6.71
N LYS A 334 -13.21 -4.09 6.52
CA LYS A 334 -13.03 -5.07 7.60
C LYS A 334 -11.56 -5.21 7.99
N THR A 335 -11.31 -5.57 9.25
CA THR A 335 -9.96 -5.79 9.78
C THR A 335 -9.51 -7.23 9.54
N ALA A 336 -8.20 -7.47 9.60
CA ALA A 336 -7.68 -8.83 9.49
C ALA A 336 -8.15 -9.72 10.65
N GLY A 337 -8.31 -9.15 11.85
CA GLY A 337 -8.87 -9.83 13.01
C GLY A 337 -10.32 -10.29 12.79
N GLU A 338 -11.18 -9.40 12.29
CA GLU A 338 -12.57 -9.71 11.98
C GLU A 338 -12.70 -10.80 10.92
N VAL A 339 -11.95 -10.67 9.82
CA VAL A 339 -11.98 -11.64 8.72
C VAL A 339 -11.48 -13.01 9.18
N TYR A 340 -10.42 -13.05 9.99
CA TYR A 340 -9.92 -14.30 10.55
C TYR A 340 -10.94 -14.97 11.48
N LYS A 341 -11.61 -14.18 12.32
CA LYS A 341 -12.65 -14.69 13.22
C LYS A 341 -13.82 -15.29 12.45
N ALA A 342 -14.33 -14.58 11.44
CA ALA A 342 -15.43 -15.06 10.60
C ALA A 342 -15.10 -16.42 9.94
N PHE A 343 -13.92 -16.56 9.31
CA PHE A 343 -13.53 -17.83 8.71
C PHE A 343 -13.31 -18.95 9.73
N ARG A 344 -12.87 -18.64 10.95
CA ARG A 344 -12.74 -19.64 12.03
C ARG A 344 -14.09 -20.13 12.51
N GLU A 345 -15.09 -19.25 12.58
CA GLU A 345 -16.46 -19.60 12.95
C GLU A 345 -17.09 -20.49 11.87
N GLU A 346 -16.96 -20.11 10.59
CA GLU A 346 -17.40 -20.94 9.45
C GLU A 346 -16.77 -22.34 9.45
N GLU A 347 -15.45 -22.45 9.69
CA GLU A 347 -14.78 -23.77 9.79
C GLU A 347 -15.27 -24.61 10.99
N MET A 348 -15.65 -23.97 12.09
CA MET A 348 -16.18 -24.69 13.25
C MET A 348 -17.60 -25.19 13.01
N GLU A 349 -18.44 -24.40 12.36
CA GLU A 349 -19.81 -24.80 12.00
C GLU A 349 -19.81 -26.00 11.04
N VAL A 350 -18.97 -25.96 9.99
CA VAL A 350 -18.82 -27.07 9.03
C VAL A 350 -18.29 -28.35 9.68
N ARG A 351 -17.55 -28.25 10.78
CA ARG A 351 -17.04 -29.41 11.54
C ARG A 351 -18.05 -30.01 12.51
N MET A 352 -19.06 -29.23 12.90
CA MET A 352 -20.10 -29.63 13.85
C MET A 352 -21.36 -30.16 13.16
N ALA A 353 -21.59 -29.74 11.90
CA ALA A 353 -22.55 -30.35 10.98
C ALA A 353 -21.98 -31.67 10.41
#